data_AF-A0A5C1ABN7-F1
#
_entry.id   AF-A0A5C1ABN7-F1
#
_cell.length_a   1.000
_cell.length_b   1.000
_cell.length_c   1.000
_cell.angle_alpha   90.00
_cell.angle_beta   90.00
_cell.angle_gamma   90.00
#
_symmetry.space_group_name_H-M   'P 1'
#
loop_
_entity.id
_entity.type
_entity.pdbx_description
1 polymer ?
#
loop_
_entity_poly.entity_id
_entity_poly.type
_entity_poly.pdbx_seq_one_letter_code
_entity_poly.pdbx_strand_id
1 'polypeptide(L)'
;MRERTVPKWVARLFTVIGLTVFAGCGPSRTDVAGKVSYRGRPVVYGTVSVIGSDQITYYGAIQTDGSFAVRHVPVGAVRIGVYSPDPYFELPVPPNVKKQIEAARRAQGVEELPKPLKGQWFKIPPKYADPLTSSLTAQVEGPSPIIECSLD
;
A
#
# COMPACT_ATOMS: atom_id res chain seq x y z
N MET A 1 14.12 54.15 42.06
CA MET A 1 14.46 52.73 41.84
C MET A 1 13.75 51.90 42.91
N ARG A 2 12.74 51.10 42.52
CA ARG A 2 12.01 50.20 43.42
C ARG A 2 12.10 48.80 42.81
N GLU A 3 12.80 47.91 43.49
CA GLU A 3 13.07 46.54 43.05
C GLU A 3 11.78 45.73 43.00
N ARG A 4 11.47 45.15 41.85
CA ARG A 4 10.32 44.25 41.67
C ARG A 4 10.74 42.86 42.12
N THR A 5 10.42 42.51 43.36
CA THR A 5 10.60 41.15 43.89
C THR A 5 9.59 40.21 43.23
N VAL A 6 10.08 39.35 42.34
CA VAL A 6 9.26 38.33 41.67
C VAL A 6 8.85 37.28 42.72
N PRO A 7 7.55 36.99 42.88
CA PRO A 7 7.11 36.18 44.00
C PRO A 7 7.33 34.68 43.72
N LYS A 8 7.87 33.97 44.72
CA LYS A 8 8.41 32.59 44.63
C LYS A 8 7.41 31.49 44.20
N TRP A 9 6.13 31.81 44.06
CA TRP A 9 5.09 30.92 43.52
C TRP A 9 5.10 30.87 41.98
N VAL A 10 5.53 31.96 41.31
CA VAL A 10 5.74 31.98 39.86
C VAL A 10 6.91 31.07 39.47
N ALA A 11 7.90 30.92 40.36
CA ALA A 11 9.04 30.01 40.16
C ALA A 11 8.69 28.52 40.33
N ARG A 12 7.57 28.16 40.98
CA ARG A 12 7.15 26.76 41.17
C ARG A 12 6.15 26.27 40.12
N LEU A 13 5.52 27.17 39.36
CA LEU A 13 4.63 26.80 38.26
C LEU A 13 5.39 26.51 36.95
N PHE A 14 6.65 26.95 36.84
CA PHE A 14 7.46 26.80 35.64
C PHE A 14 8.18 25.44 35.51
N THR A 15 8.19 24.62 36.56
CA THR A 15 8.95 23.35 36.57
C THR A 15 8.15 22.13 36.09
N VAL A 16 6.82 22.25 35.91
CA VAL A 16 5.95 21.11 35.53
C VAL A 16 5.60 21.08 34.03
N ILE A 17 5.90 22.15 33.27
CA ILE A 17 5.52 22.29 31.85
C ILE A 17 6.67 21.91 30.88
N GLY A 18 7.77 21.35 31.37
CA GLY A 18 8.95 21.04 30.56
C GLY A 18 8.98 19.64 29.90
N LEU A 19 8.05 18.73 30.23
CA LEU A 19 8.25 17.29 29.99
C LEU A 19 7.12 16.61 29.20
N THR A 20 6.56 17.24 28.16
CA THR A 20 5.47 16.61 27.38
C THR A 20 5.52 16.85 25.87
N VAL A 21 6.70 16.87 25.23
CA VAL A 21 6.78 16.93 23.76
C VAL A 21 7.85 15.98 23.20
N PHE A 22 7.65 14.67 23.41
CA PHE A 22 8.23 13.62 22.57
C PHE A 22 7.20 12.50 22.38
N ALA A 23 5.97 12.86 21.98
CA ALA A 23 5.08 11.88 21.36
C ALA A 23 5.61 11.64 19.94
N GLY A 24 6.24 10.48 19.78
CA GLY A 24 7.02 10.03 18.61
C GLY A 24 6.55 10.53 17.25
N CYS A 25 7.40 11.34 16.62
CA CYS A 25 7.48 11.46 15.16
C CYS A 25 8.34 10.32 14.62
N GLY A 26 7.89 9.07 14.84
CA GLY A 26 8.41 7.92 14.11
C GLY A 26 7.66 7.79 12.79
N PRO A 27 8.24 7.20 11.73
CA PRO A 27 7.50 6.97 10.48
C PRO A 27 6.29 6.09 10.79
N SER A 28 5.10 6.70 10.80
CA SER A 28 3.86 5.98 10.97
C SER A 28 3.67 5.08 9.77
N ARG A 29 3.36 3.80 10.02
CA ARG A 29 2.98 2.85 8.98
C ARG A 29 1.48 2.65 9.03
N THR A 30 0.88 2.44 7.88
CA THR A 30 -0.56 2.23 7.75
C THR A 30 -0.88 1.25 6.64
N ASP A 31 -2.13 0.78 6.63
CA ASP A 31 -2.64 -0.09 5.59
C ASP A 31 -3.35 0.77 4.55
N VAL A 32 -2.92 0.67 3.30
CA VAL A 32 -3.51 1.39 2.17
C VAL A 32 -4.54 0.48 1.53
N ALA A 33 -5.79 0.92 1.47
CA ALA A 33 -6.85 0.22 0.75
C ALA A 33 -7.34 1.09 -0.40
N GLY A 34 -7.98 0.49 -1.39
CA GLY A 34 -8.39 1.27 -2.55
C GLY A 34 -9.08 0.47 -3.62
N LYS A 35 -9.41 1.14 -4.72
CA LYS A 35 -9.93 0.51 -5.94
C LYS A 35 -9.13 0.93 -7.15
N VAL A 36 -8.92 -0.01 -8.07
CA VAL A 36 -8.25 0.22 -9.35
C VAL A 36 -9.25 0.10 -10.49
N SER A 37 -9.28 1.11 -11.34
CA SER A 37 -10.07 1.12 -12.59
C SER A 37 -9.22 1.56 -13.77
N TYR A 38 -9.55 1.10 -14.97
CA TYR A 38 -8.96 1.54 -16.22
C TYR A 38 -10.08 1.87 -17.21
N ARG A 39 -10.13 3.11 -17.69
CA ARG A 39 -11.18 3.59 -18.61
C ARG A 39 -12.60 3.30 -18.12
N GLY A 40 -12.84 3.53 -16.83
CA GLY A 40 -14.13 3.27 -16.18
C GLY A 40 -14.45 1.79 -15.91
N ARG A 41 -13.56 0.85 -16.23
CA ARG A 41 -13.72 -0.58 -15.94
C ARG A 41 -12.83 -1.00 -14.77
N PRO A 42 -13.35 -1.72 -13.75
CA PRO A 42 -12.53 -2.18 -12.62
C PRO A 42 -11.49 -3.20 -13.09
N VAL A 43 -10.25 -3.09 -12.61
CA VAL A 43 -9.21 -4.09 -12.86
C VAL A 43 -9.46 -5.27 -11.93
N VAL A 44 -9.89 -6.42 -12.46
CA VAL A 44 -10.40 -7.53 -11.63
C VAL A 44 -9.36 -8.59 -11.24
N TYR A 45 -8.10 -8.38 -11.59
CA TYR A 45 -7.02 -9.33 -11.31
C TYR A 45 -5.66 -8.66 -11.42
N GLY A 46 -4.72 -9.05 -10.56
CA GLY A 46 -3.34 -8.57 -10.59
C GLY A 46 -2.80 -8.22 -9.22
N THR A 47 -1.75 -7.41 -9.22
CA THR A 47 -1.04 -6.96 -8.03
C THR A 47 -0.81 -5.46 -8.13
N VAL A 48 -1.08 -4.74 -7.04
CA VAL A 48 -0.65 -3.36 -6.84
C VAL A 48 0.71 -3.38 -6.15
N SER A 49 1.67 -2.66 -6.71
CA SER A 49 2.97 -2.38 -6.10
C SER A 49 3.01 -0.93 -5.64
N VAL A 50 3.46 -0.69 -4.41
CA VAL A 50 3.55 0.65 -3.83
C VAL A 50 4.98 0.88 -3.36
N ILE A 51 5.66 1.87 -3.93
CA ILE A 51 6.96 2.32 -3.43
C ILE A 51 6.70 3.35 -2.34
N GLY A 52 7.04 3.00 -1.11
CA GLY A 52 6.92 3.86 0.06
C GLY A 52 7.92 5.02 0.08
N SER A 53 7.71 5.95 1.00
CA SER A 53 8.65 7.06 1.26
C SER A 53 10.05 6.55 1.69
N ASP A 54 10.13 5.33 2.21
CA ASP A 54 11.35 4.60 2.57
C ASP A 54 12.05 3.92 1.39
N GLN A 55 11.55 4.09 0.16
CA GLN A 55 12.04 3.42 -1.06
C GLN A 55 11.87 1.90 -1.06
N ILE A 56 11.02 1.35 -0.19
CA ILE A 56 10.68 -0.07 -0.17
C ILE A 56 9.40 -0.31 -0.97
N THR A 57 9.36 -1.41 -1.73
CA THR A 57 8.18 -1.82 -2.49
C THR A 57 7.30 -2.77 -1.66
N TYR A 58 6.04 -2.39 -1.52
CA TYR A 58 4.99 -3.17 -0.89
C TYR A 58 4.04 -3.72 -1.95
N TYR A 59 3.43 -4.88 -1.70
CA TYR A 59 2.55 -5.54 -2.65
C TYR A 59 1.18 -5.82 -2.04
N GLY A 60 0.14 -5.66 -2.83
CA GLY A 60 -1.23 -6.04 -2.50
C GLY A 60 -1.91 -6.72 -3.68
N ALA A 61 -2.60 -7.82 -3.42
CA ALA A 61 -3.41 -8.48 -4.44
C ALA A 61 -4.64 -7.64 -4.78
N ILE A 62 -5.03 -7.64 -6.05
CA ILE A 62 -6.28 -7.02 -6.54
C ILE A 62 -7.36 -8.09 -6.54
N GLN A 63 -8.50 -7.75 -5.95
CA GLN A 63 -9.68 -8.60 -5.89
C GLN A 63 -10.53 -8.49 -7.16
N THR A 64 -11.49 -9.40 -7.31
CA THR A 64 -12.37 -9.49 -8.49
C THR A 64 -13.31 -8.29 -8.66
N ASP A 65 -13.49 -7.47 -7.62
CA ASP A 65 -14.23 -6.20 -7.66
C ASP A 65 -13.33 -4.98 -7.92
N GLY A 66 -12.03 -5.19 -8.11
CA GLY A 66 -11.01 -4.17 -8.27
C GLY A 66 -10.53 -3.52 -6.98
N SER A 67 -10.98 -4.00 -5.82
CA SER A 67 -10.43 -3.57 -4.55
C SER A 67 -9.04 -4.14 -4.29
N PHE A 68 -8.20 -3.41 -3.57
CA PHE A 68 -6.88 -3.87 -3.16
C PHE A 68 -6.58 -3.41 -1.73
N ALA A 69 -5.66 -4.10 -1.07
CA ALA A 69 -5.12 -3.71 0.22
C ALA A 69 -3.61 -4.00 0.28
N VAL A 70 -2.82 -2.99 0.65
CA VAL A 70 -1.37 -3.06 0.83
C VAL A 70 -1.07 -2.73 2.29
N ARG A 71 -0.43 -3.64 3.01
CA ARG A 71 -0.22 -3.50 4.45
C ARG A 71 1.12 -2.87 4.79
N HIS A 72 1.19 -2.19 5.93
CA HIS A 72 2.42 -1.65 6.53
C HIS A 72 3.20 -0.65 5.65
N VAL A 73 2.49 0.12 4.83
CA VAL A 73 3.08 1.18 3.99
C VAL A 73 3.41 2.38 4.86
N PRO A 74 4.61 2.99 4.74
CA PRO A 74 4.93 4.22 5.46
C PRO A 74 4.06 5.38 4.98
N VAL A 75 3.61 6.20 5.93
CA VAL A 75 2.91 7.46 5.67
C VAL A 75 3.84 8.41 4.92
N GLY A 76 3.29 9.11 3.93
CA GLY A 76 4.03 10.03 3.05
C GLY A 76 3.72 9.83 1.57
N ALA A 77 4.56 10.43 0.73
CA ALA A 77 4.44 10.34 -0.72
C ALA A 77 4.81 8.93 -1.21
N VAL A 78 3.94 8.33 -2.02
CA VAL A 78 4.13 7.00 -2.58
C VAL A 78 3.94 6.98 -4.09
N ARG A 79 4.55 5.98 -4.75
CA ARG A 79 4.38 5.71 -6.18
C ARG A 79 3.70 4.37 -6.36
N ILE A 80 2.76 4.26 -7.29
CA ILE A 80 1.87 3.11 -7.39
C ILE A 80 1.98 2.48 -8.78
N GLY A 81 2.33 1.20 -8.83
CA GLY A 81 2.25 0.36 -10.02
C GLY A 81 1.07 -0.61 -9.94
N VAL A 82 0.46 -0.91 -11.08
CA VAL A 82 -0.62 -1.89 -11.23
C VAL A 82 -0.21 -2.90 -12.30
N TYR A 83 0.06 -4.13 -11.88
CA TYR A 83 0.41 -5.22 -12.77
C TYR A 83 -0.75 -6.21 -12.90
N SER A 84 -1.29 -6.38 -14.11
CA SER A 84 -2.40 -7.30 -14.37
C SER A 84 -2.02 -8.28 -15.49
N PRO A 85 -1.37 -9.42 -15.15
CA PRO A 85 -1.07 -10.47 -16.11
C PRO A 85 -2.34 -11.23 -16.51
N ASP A 86 -2.28 -11.94 -17.64
CA ASP A 86 -3.38 -12.81 -18.08
C ASP A 86 -3.56 -13.98 -17.08
N PRO A 87 -4.70 -14.10 -16.38
CA PRO A 87 -4.94 -15.17 -15.40
C PRO A 87 -5.10 -16.57 -16.03
N TYR A 88 -5.29 -16.65 -17.35
CA TYR A 88 -5.47 -17.89 -18.09
C TYR A 88 -4.22 -18.30 -18.87
N PHE A 89 -3.18 -17.47 -18.87
CA PHE A 89 -1.90 -17.86 -19.44
C PHE A 89 -1.21 -18.86 -18.53
N GLU A 90 -1.24 -20.13 -18.91
CA GLU A 90 -0.47 -21.18 -18.25
C GLU A 90 0.84 -21.40 -19.03
N LEU A 91 1.97 -21.24 -18.36
CA LEU A 91 3.26 -21.62 -18.93
C LEU A 91 3.24 -23.12 -19.27
N PRO A 92 3.86 -23.54 -20.39
CA PRO A 92 3.99 -24.95 -20.73
C PRO A 92 4.96 -25.62 -19.75
N VAL A 93 4.45 -26.00 -18.59
CA VAL A 93 5.20 -26.68 -17.52
C VAL A 93 4.80 -28.15 -17.52
N PRO A 94 5.76 -29.08 -17.45
CA PRO A 94 5.46 -30.51 -17.31
C PRO A 94 4.54 -30.80 -16.11
N PRO A 95 3.57 -31.74 -16.22
CA PRO A 95 2.57 -31.99 -15.18
C PRO A 95 3.15 -32.36 -13.81
N ASN A 96 4.31 -33.04 -13.79
CA ASN A 96 5.05 -33.39 -12.57
C ASN A 96 5.58 -32.15 -11.84
N VAL A 97 6.10 -31.17 -12.59
CA VAL A 97 6.62 -29.92 -12.03
C VAL A 97 5.47 -29.06 -11.51
N LYS A 98 4.34 -28.98 -12.22
CA LYS A 98 3.14 -28.24 -11.76
C LYS A 98 2.66 -28.75 -10.38
N LYS A 99 2.57 -30.07 -10.21
CA LYS A 99 2.18 -30.68 -8.91
C LYS A 99 3.15 -30.34 -7.78
N GLN A 100 4.45 -30.32 -8.06
CA GLN A 100 5.47 -29.96 -7.06
C GLN A 100 5.34 -28.49 -6.63
N ILE A 101 5.11 -27.57 -7.58
CA ILE A 101 4.89 -26.16 -7.31
C ILE A 101 3.61 -25.96 -6.46
N GLU A 102 2.51 -26.60 -6.83
CA GLU A 102 1.25 -26.53 -6.08
C GLU A 102 1.40 -27.10 -4.66
N ALA A 103 2.09 -28.24 -4.51
CA ALA A 103 2.34 -28.83 -3.20
C ALA A 103 3.21 -27.94 -2.31
N ALA A 104 4.29 -27.36 -2.87
CA ALA A 104 5.15 -26.42 -2.15
C ALA A 104 4.38 -25.17 -1.72
N ARG A 105 3.52 -24.63 -2.60
CA ARG A 105 2.68 -23.47 -2.31
C ARG A 105 1.70 -23.74 -1.17
N ARG A 106 1.03 -24.91 -1.19
CA ARG A 106 0.13 -25.34 -0.11
C ARG A 106 0.87 -25.54 1.21
N ALA A 107 2.06 -26.12 1.18
CA ALA A 107 2.89 -26.30 2.38
C ALA A 107 3.31 -24.95 3.01
N GLN A 108 3.45 -23.90 2.19
CA GLN A 108 3.70 -22.53 2.64
C GLN A 108 2.44 -21.77 3.07
N GLY A 109 1.26 -22.40 3.01
CA GLY A 109 -0.01 -21.76 3.34
C GLY A 109 -0.40 -20.63 2.39
N VAL A 110 0.19 -20.56 1.19
CA VAL A 110 -0.11 -19.51 0.21
C VAL A 110 -1.38 -19.91 -0.54
N GLU A 111 -2.50 -19.30 -0.16
CA GLU A 111 -3.78 -19.51 -0.84
C GLU A 111 -3.73 -19.03 -2.31
N GLU A 112 -4.47 -19.72 -3.17
CA GLU A 112 -4.58 -19.35 -4.58
C GLU A 112 -5.67 -18.30 -4.75
N LEU A 113 -5.28 -17.12 -5.24
CA LEU A 113 -6.24 -16.06 -5.51
C LEU A 113 -7.27 -16.57 -6.53
N PRO A 114 -8.57 -16.34 -6.29
CA PRO A 114 -9.60 -16.77 -7.22
C PRO A 114 -9.38 -16.09 -8.56
N LYS A 115 -9.32 -16.90 -9.63
CA LYS A 115 -9.27 -16.36 -10.99
C LYS A 115 -10.59 -15.62 -11.27
N PRO A 116 -10.55 -14.48 -11.97
CA PRO A 116 -11.77 -13.81 -12.39
C PRO A 116 -12.59 -14.70 -13.35
N LEU A 117 -13.85 -14.36 -13.58
CA LEU A 117 -14.66 -15.04 -14.59
C LEU A 117 -14.14 -14.71 -16.00
N LYS A 118 -14.25 -15.68 -16.91
CA LYS A 118 -13.79 -15.52 -18.29
C LYS A 118 -14.49 -14.33 -18.94
N GLY A 119 -13.72 -13.41 -19.50
CA GLY A 119 -14.21 -12.18 -20.16
C GLY A 119 -14.28 -10.94 -19.27
N GLN A 120 -14.12 -11.05 -17.94
CA GLN A 120 -14.04 -9.88 -17.07
C GLN A 120 -12.66 -9.22 -17.10
N TRP A 121 -11.61 -10.03 -17.20
CA TRP A 121 -10.24 -9.55 -17.31
C TRP A 121 -9.99 -8.86 -18.65
N PHE A 122 -9.17 -7.80 -18.60
CA PHE A 122 -8.66 -7.10 -19.78
C PHE A 122 -7.20 -6.73 -19.57
N LYS A 123 -6.46 -6.65 -20.67
CA LYS A 123 -5.05 -6.25 -20.65
C LYS A 123 -4.93 -4.75 -20.40
N ILE A 124 -4.15 -4.37 -19.40
CA ILE A 124 -3.74 -2.98 -19.15
C ILE A 124 -2.41 -2.67 -19.85
N PRO A 125 -2.16 -1.40 -20.23
CA PRO A 125 -0.87 -0.99 -20.76
C PRO A 125 0.28 -1.27 -19.77
N PRO A 126 1.43 -1.79 -20.26
CA PRO A 126 2.56 -2.15 -19.40
C PRO A 126 3.19 -0.95 -18.67
N LYS A 127 2.99 0.28 -19.17
CA LYS A 127 3.43 1.53 -18.51
C LYS A 127 2.86 1.72 -17.11
N TYR A 128 1.74 1.07 -16.79
CA TYR A 128 1.15 1.14 -15.45
C TYR A 128 1.74 0.10 -14.49
N ALA A 129 2.44 -0.92 -14.99
CA ALA A 129 2.95 -2.02 -14.17
C ALA A 129 4.13 -1.63 -13.27
N ASP A 130 4.94 -0.70 -13.72
CA ASP A 130 6.13 -0.26 -12.99
C ASP A 130 5.83 1.06 -12.24
N PRO A 131 5.92 1.09 -10.90
CA PRO A 131 5.71 2.30 -10.10
C PRO A 131 6.60 3.49 -10.49
N LEU A 132 7.78 3.23 -11.08
CA LEU A 132 8.72 4.27 -11.49
C LEU A 132 8.33 4.93 -12.81
N THR A 133 7.73 4.16 -13.72
CA THR A 133 7.28 4.68 -15.03
C THR A 133 5.80 5.05 -15.03
N SER A 134 5.04 4.51 -14.09
CA SER A 134 3.67 4.95 -13.83
C SER A 134 3.70 6.39 -13.33
N SER A 135 2.89 7.24 -13.93
CA SER A 135 2.65 8.60 -13.44
C SER A 135 1.71 8.65 -12.21
N LEU A 136 1.46 7.50 -11.57
CA LEU A 136 0.55 7.36 -10.44
C LEU A 136 1.32 7.63 -9.14
N THR A 137 0.97 8.74 -8.51
CA THR A 137 1.49 9.12 -7.20
C THR A 137 0.32 9.39 -6.27
N ALA A 138 0.48 9.05 -5.00
CA ALA A 138 -0.52 9.33 -3.99
C ALA A 138 0.15 9.76 -2.69
N GLN A 139 -0.61 10.47 -1.86
CA GLN A 139 -0.18 10.87 -0.53
C GLN A 139 -0.93 9.98 0.48
N VAL A 140 -0.18 9.19 1.25
CA VAL A 140 -0.72 8.34 2.31
C VAL A 140 -0.73 9.19 3.58
N GLU A 141 -1.92 9.60 4.05
CA GLU A 141 -2.11 10.37 5.29
C GLU A 141 -3.06 9.64 6.24
N GLY A 142 -2.65 9.52 7.50
CA GLY A 142 -3.50 8.98 8.57
C GLY A 142 -3.61 7.45 8.64
N PRO A 143 -4.46 6.94 9.54
CA PRO A 143 -4.74 5.51 9.68
C PRO A 143 -5.76 5.09 8.61
N SER A 144 -5.31 4.32 7.62
CA SER A 144 -6.14 3.68 6.59
C SER A 144 -6.65 4.59 5.46
N PRO A 145 -5.76 5.17 4.64
CA PRO A 145 -6.20 5.94 3.48
C PRO A 145 -6.85 5.05 2.42
N ILE A 146 -7.95 5.55 1.86
CA ILE A 146 -8.62 4.96 0.70
C ILE A 146 -8.10 5.67 -0.56
N ILE A 147 -7.44 4.93 -1.45
CA ILE A 147 -6.87 5.47 -2.69
C ILE A 147 -7.66 4.95 -3.89
N GLU A 148 -8.21 5.85 -4.69
CA GLU A 148 -8.79 5.51 -5.99
C GLU A 148 -7.73 5.67 -7.09
N CYS A 149 -7.38 4.56 -7.73
CA CYS A 149 -6.44 4.53 -8.84
C CYS A 149 -7.21 4.43 -10.15
N SER A 150 -7.48 5.57 -10.79
CA SER A 150 -8.02 5.62 -12.15
C SER A 150 -6.87 5.66 -13.16
N LEU A 151 -6.83 4.66 -14.03
CA LEU A 151 -5.88 4.54 -15.14
C LEU A 151 -6.58 5.05 -16.42
N ASP A 152 -5.98 6.01 -17.14
CA ASP A 152 -6.51 6.57 -18.41
C ASP A 152 -5.96 5.86 -19.67
#